data_AF-A0AB40CG27-F1
#
_entry.id   AF-A0AB40CG27-F1
#
_cell.length_a   1.000
_cell.length_b   1.000
_cell.length_c   1.000
_cell.angle_alpha   90.00
_cell.angle_beta   90.00
_cell.angle_gamma   90.00
#
_symmetry.space_group_name_H-M   'P 1'
#
loop_
_entity.id
_entity.type
_entity.pdbx_description
1 polymer ?
#
loop_
_entity_poly.entity_id
_entity_poly.type
_entity_poly.pdbx_seq_one_letter_code
_entity_poly.pdbx_strand_id
1 'polypeptide(L)'
;MTSKKQKKPSTNEVRDWSSLPKLPLSIIASQLDAIAHVFFRSTCTTWSTISPRPKLPFVILANHTNLQRRTSVMFFDIDINLLIHLPKSSFEFGSIFCGSSHGYLAFLDPASKLYLINPITGHQILLPKHSAQYRKNKKFRGLHFQVKLALSAPPTDPQCVFAAISRSHNQVDVFKMSSISWKTLLSDGCHFSDIVFYKGYFYLCSNKALYRLDLEANGGTGMIVNVPLALPVDSVDIGESFYDIFQRLTYLVELSGYLHMVRMHVDGEDTYYEFLKVDFEKERLEMVKLGVEDLMFLGISLGIGTNAKRYQGCRNESMFLTKLTNDSEEPGVFCAEKPDINCYLEEFHGIDQWDTLGWLVPNFSL
;
A
#
# COMPACT_ATOMS: atom_id res chain seq x y z
N MET A 1 -55.97 45.34 32.48
CA MET A 1 -55.78 44.08 31.73
C MET A 1 -54.59 44.24 30.80
N THR A 2 -53.42 43.76 31.18
CA THR A 2 -52.27 43.62 30.27
C THR A 2 -51.57 42.32 30.61
N SER A 3 -51.84 41.31 29.78
CA SER A 3 -51.30 39.96 29.87
C SER A 3 -49.79 39.98 29.62
N LYS A 4 -49.01 39.57 30.62
CA LYS A 4 -47.60 39.20 30.45
C LYS A 4 -47.56 37.90 29.65
N LYS A 5 -47.32 37.99 28.34
CA LYS A 5 -46.91 36.83 27.54
C LYS A 5 -45.56 36.33 28.04
N GLN A 6 -45.57 35.19 28.73
CA GLN A 6 -44.38 34.36 28.93
C GLN A 6 -43.80 34.00 27.56
N LYS A 7 -42.56 34.42 27.29
CA LYS A 7 -41.73 33.81 26.24
C LYS A 7 -41.48 32.37 26.65
N LYS A 8 -42.06 31.41 25.92
CA LYS A 8 -41.59 30.02 25.92
C LYS A 8 -40.11 30.03 25.48
N PRO A 9 -39.20 29.29 26.13
CA PRO A 9 -37.87 29.09 25.59
C PRO A 9 -38.04 28.24 24.31
N SER A 10 -37.77 28.84 23.17
CA SER A 10 -37.71 28.15 21.90
C SER A 10 -36.34 27.52 21.72
N THR A 11 -36.36 26.33 21.13
CA THR A 11 -35.27 25.58 20.48
C THR A 11 -34.22 24.98 21.41
N ASN A 12 -34.21 23.64 21.47
CA ASN A 12 -33.00 22.85 21.69
C ASN A 12 -31.90 23.41 20.78
N GLU A 13 -31.00 24.22 21.34
CA GLU A 13 -29.74 24.53 20.69
C GLU A 13 -28.98 23.21 20.56
N VAL A 14 -29.05 22.61 19.37
CA VAL A 14 -28.16 21.53 18.98
C VAL A 14 -26.77 22.14 19.02
N ARG A 15 -26.06 21.92 20.11
CA ARG A 15 -24.69 22.39 20.28
C ARG A 15 -23.83 21.73 19.20
N ASP A 16 -23.27 22.56 18.34
CA ASP A 16 -22.39 22.10 17.29
C ASP A 16 -21.06 21.62 17.89
N TRP A 17 -20.81 20.31 17.81
CA TRP A 17 -19.57 19.68 18.28
C TRP A 17 -18.33 20.23 17.56
N SER A 18 -18.49 20.80 16.35
CA SER A 18 -17.40 21.44 15.63
C SER A 18 -16.81 22.66 16.37
N SER A 19 -17.61 23.28 17.25
CA SER A 19 -17.26 24.47 18.03
C SER A 19 -16.63 24.18 19.41
N LEU A 20 -16.41 22.91 19.74
CA LEU A 20 -15.79 22.53 21.02
C LEU A 20 -14.39 23.17 21.17
N PRO A 21 -14.07 23.72 22.36
CA PRO A 21 -12.73 24.22 22.64
C PRO A 21 -11.66 23.13 22.52
N LYS A 22 -10.41 23.54 22.25
CA LYS A 22 -9.28 22.62 22.03
C LYS A 22 -9.03 21.66 23.20
N LEU A 23 -9.22 22.12 24.44
CA LEU A 23 -8.92 21.33 25.64
C LEU A 23 -9.83 20.09 25.76
N PRO A 24 -11.17 20.19 25.75
CA PRO A 24 -12.06 19.03 25.69
C PRO A 24 -11.76 18.08 24.53
N LEU A 25 -11.51 18.62 23.34
CA LEU A 25 -11.17 17.82 22.16
C LEU A 25 -9.85 17.04 22.33
N SER A 26 -8.85 17.63 22.99
CA SER A 26 -7.59 16.94 23.29
C SER A 26 -7.76 15.80 24.28
N ILE A 27 -8.65 15.98 25.27
CA ILE A 27 -9.00 14.93 26.23
C ILE A 27 -9.73 13.79 25.52
N ILE A 28 -10.73 14.11 24.69
CA ILE A 28 -11.43 13.10 23.88
C ILE A 28 -10.45 12.34 23.01
N ALA A 29 -9.61 13.05 22.25
CA ALA A 29 -8.61 12.44 21.38
C ALA A 29 -7.70 11.47 22.17
N SER A 30 -7.26 11.82 23.37
CA SER A 30 -6.40 10.94 24.19
C SER A 30 -7.04 9.60 24.62
N GLN A 31 -8.36 9.45 24.47
CA GLN A 31 -9.11 8.27 24.90
C GLN A 31 -9.57 7.40 23.72
N LEU A 32 -9.26 7.78 22.48
CA LEU A 32 -9.71 7.08 21.29
C LEU A 32 -8.78 5.91 20.95
N ASP A 33 -9.36 4.83 20.43
CA ASP A 33 -8.56 3.82 19.74
C ASP A 33 -8.07 4.36 18.38
N ALA A 34 -7.16 3.62 17.73
CA ALA A 34 -6.56 4.04 16.47
C ALA A 34 -7.58 4.25 15.34
N ILE A 35 -8.65 3.45 15.25
CA ILE A 35 -9.72 3.64 14.24
C ILE A 35 -10.51 4.91 14.56
N ALA A 36 -10.92 5.10 15.81
CA ALA A 36 -11.65 6.27 16.25
C ALA A 36 -10.81 7.54 16.07
N HIS A 37 -9.49 7.46 16.23
CA HIS A 37 -8.56 8.53 15.87
C HIS A 37 -8.60 8.88 14.38
N VAL A 38 -8.70 7.89 13.48
CA VAL A 38 -8.87 8.15 12.04
C VAL A 38 -10.13 8.97 11.80
N PHE A 39 -11.27 8.55 12.36
CA PHE A 39 -12.55 9.25 12.21
C PHE A 39 -12.55 10.64 12.86
N PHE A 40 -11.94 10.76 14.04
CA PHE A 40 -11.80 12.03 14.73
C PHE A 40 -11.01 13.04 13.88
N ARG A 41 -9.96 12.59 13.18
CA ARG A 41 -9.15 13.44 12.31
C ARG A 41 -9.84 13.80 11.00
N SER A 42 -10.70 12.94 10.48
CA SER A 42 -11.45 13.21 9.23
C SER A 42 -12.70 14.08 9.44
N THR A 43 -13.04 14.42 10.69
CA THR A 43 -14.29 15.15 10.98
C THR A 43 -14.24 16.61 10.50
N CYS A 44 -13.22 17.38 10.90
CA CYS A 44 -12.98 18.75 10.43
C CYS A 44 -11.53 19.19 10.71
N THR A 45 -11.11 20.33 10.15
CA THR A 45 -9.75 20.86 10.31
C THR A 45 -9.36 21.09 11.77
N THR A 46 -10.27 21.62 12.58
CA THR A 46 -10.03 21.83 14.02
C THR A 46 -9.68 20.53 14.74
N TRP A 47 -10.48 19.47 14.54
CA TRP A 47 -10.29 18.18 15.18
C TRP A 47 -9.01 17.48 14.67
N SER A 48 -8.77 17.57 13.36
CA SER A 48 -7.56 17.07 12.71
C SER A 48 -6.26 17.64 13.30
N THR A 49 -6.25 18.94 13.66
CA THR A 49 -5.07 19.59 14.27
C THR A 49 -4.83 19.23 15.72
N ILE A 50 -5.85 18.74 16.44
CA ILE A 50 -5.77 18.43 17.86
C ILE A 50 -5.32 16.99 18.09
N SER A 51 -5.71 16.07 17.20
CA SER A 51 -5.22 14.71 17.27
C SER A 51 -3.72 14.66 16.95
N PRO A 52 -2.92 13.89 17.71
CA PRO A 52 -1.54 13.63 17.34
C PRO A 52 -1.48 13.06 15.91
N ARG A 53 -0.41 13.41 15.19
CA ARG A 53 -0.13 12.76 13.90
C ARG A 53 0.18 11.30 14.20
N PRO A 54 -0.28 10.33 13.36
CA PRO A 54 0.22 8.97 13.45
C PRO A 54 1.74 9.03 13.32
N LYS A 55 2.50 8.21 14.04
CA LYS A 55 3.97 8.21 13.88
C LYS A 55 4.44 7.25 12.81
N LEU A 56 3.65 6.26 12.39
CA LEU A 56 3.95 5.39 11.24
C LEU A 56 2.67 4.99 10.47
N PRO A 57 2.76 4.61 9.17
CA PRO A 57 1.67 3.96 8.47
C PRO A 57 1.38 2.58 9.07
N PHE A 58 0.16 2.09 8.91
CA PHE A 58 -0.23 0.79 9.44
C PHE A 58 0.44 -0.34 8.67
N VAL A 59 0.96 -1.33 9.40
CA VAL A 59 1.43 -2.59 8.80
C VAL A 59 0.24 -3.53 8.64
N ILE A 60 0.13 -4.15 7.47
CA ILE A 60 -0.89 -5.15 7.18
C ILE A 60 -0.31 -6.54 7.46
N LEU A 61 -0.93 -7.24 8.40
CA LEU A 61 -0.59 -8.63 8.75
C LEU A 61 -1.70 -9.58 8.29
N ALA A 62 -1.35 -10.72 7.69
CA ALA A 62 -2.29 -11.83 7.46
C ALA A 62 -1.77 -13.16 7.99
N ASN A 63 -2.69 -13.94 8.54
CA ASN A 63 -2.40 -15.28 9.07
C ASN A 63 -2.42 -16.30 7.93
N HIS A 64 -1.37 -17.10 7.77
CA HIS A 64 -1.31 -18.14 6.74
C HIS A 64 -1.52 -19.56 7.29
N THR A 65 -1.28 -19.84 8.58
CA THR A 65 -1.06 -21.23 9.02
C THR A 65 -2.22 -21.91 9.73
N ASN A 66 -3.36 -21.25 9.95
CA ASN A 66 -4.49 -21.94 10.60
C ASN A 66 -5.64 -22.23 9.64
N LEU A 67 -5.60 -23.44 9.05
CA LEU A 67 -6.69 -24.03 8.24
C LEU A 67 -8.06 -24.05 8.96
N GLN A 68 -8.10 -23.80 10.27
CA GLN A 68 -9.33 -23.72 11.07
C GLN A 68 -9.61 -22.35 11.70
N ARG A 69 -8.70 -21.37 11.63
CA ARG A 69 -8.92 -20.04 12.21
C ARG A 69 -8.62 -18.94 11.20
N ARG A 70 -9.69 -18.53 10.50
CA ARG A 70 -10.03 -17.15 10.10
C ARG A 70 -8.92 -16.36 9.39
N THR A 71 -9.18 -15.91 8.16
CA THR A 71 -8.44 -14.78 7.55
C THR A 71 -8.77 -13.52 8.34
N SER A 72 -7.97 -13.21 9.35
CA SER A 72 -7.93 -11.88 9.96
C SER A 72 -6.86 -11.08 9.26
N VAL A 73 -7.26 -9.97 8.64
CA VAL A 73 -6.36 -8.89 8.28
C VAL A 73 -6.30 -7.97 9.49
N MET A 74 -5.09 -7.68 9.95
CA MET A 74 -4.88 -6.79 11.08
C MET A 74 -4.10 -5.57 10.63
N PHE A 75 -4.42 -4.43 11.22
CA PHE A 75 -3.48 -3.32 11.27
C PHE A 75 -2.65 -3.45 12.52
N PHE A 76 -1.37 -3.29 12.34
CA PHE A 76 -0.48 -3.01 13.44
C PHE A 76 -0.11 -1.55 13.42
N ASP A 77 -0.50 -0.86 14.48
CA ASP A 77 0.01 0.46 14.81
C ASP A 77 1.30 0.28 15.61
N ILE A 78 2.43 0.57 14.96
CA ILE A 78 3.76 0.42 15.53
C ILE A 78 3.93 1.31 16.78
N ASP A 79 3.16 2.39 16.91
CA ASP A 79 3.43 3.45 17.89
C ASP A 79 2.83 3.17 19.25
N ILE A 80 1.67 2.51 19.25
CA ILE A 80 0.91 2.16 20.45
C ILE A 80 0.88 0.66 20.68
N ASN A 81 1.64 -0.11 19.88
CA ASN A 81 1.65 -1.57 19.88
C ASN A 81 0.23 -2.16 19.84
N LEU A 82 -0.65 -1.56 19.02
CA LEU A 82 -2.06 -1.94 18.97
C LEU A 82 -2.37 -2.75 17.73
N LEU A 83 -2.93 -3.94 17.96
CA LEU A 83 -3.51 -4.79 16.93
C LEU A 83 -4.98 -4.43 16.72
N ILE A 84 -5.30 -3.98 15.52
CA ILE A 84 -6.65 -3.67 15.10
C ILE A 84 -7.16 -4.82 14.23
N HIS A 85 -8.11 -5.58 14.74
CA HIS A 85 -8.76 -6.63 13.96
C HIS A 85 -9.85 -6.05 13.07
N LEU A 86 -9.76 -6.31 11.77
CA LEU A 86 -10.88 -6.04 10.89
C LEU A 86 -11.99 -7.07 11.09
N PRO A 87 -13.29 -6.68 10.95
CA PRO A 87 -14.40 -7.60 11.11
C PRO A 87 -14.25 -8.81 10.19
N LYS A 88 -14.46 -10.03 10.71
CA LYS A 88 -14.28 -11.28 9.92
C LYS A 88 -15.26 -11.40 8.75
N SER A 89 -16.43 -10.76 8.85
CA SER A 89 -17.41 -10.68 7.76
C SER A 89 -16.91 -9.90 6.55
N SER A 90 -15.79 -9.19 6.70
CA SER A 90 -15.29 -8.28 5.69
C SER A 90 -14.35 -8.92 4.67
N PHE A 91 -13.99 -10.19 4.84
CA PHE A 91 -13.05 -10.89 3.96
C PHE A 91 -13.56 -12.26 3.58
N GLU A 92 -13.40 -12.61 2.30
CA GLU A 92 -13.57 -13.99 1.87
C GLU A 92 -12.42 -14.85 2.40
N PHE A 93 -12.78 -16.03 2.90
CA PHE A 93 -11.82 -16.97 3.49
C PHE A 93 -10.75 -17.39 2.47
N GLY A 94 -9.49 -17.21 2.84
CA GLY A 94 -8.33 -17.59 2.01
C GLY A 94 -7.92 -16.55 0.98
N SER A 95 -8.47 -15.34 1.00
CA SER A 95 -8.09 -14.30 0.06
C SER A 95 -6.63 -13.86 0.22
N ILE A 96 -5.99 -13.52 -0.89
CA ILE A 96 -4.59 -13.08 -0.96
C ILE A 96 -4.56 -11.57 -1.12
N PHE A 97 -3.71 -10.88 -0.38
CA PHE A 97 -3.53 -9.43 -0.50
C PHE A 97 -2.83 -9.06 -1.81
N CYS A 98 -3.35 -8.03 -2.48
CA CYS A 98 -2.88 -7.59 -3.80
C CYS A 98 -2.36 -6.15 -3.82
N GLY A 99 -2.28 -5.49 -2.67
CA GLY A 99 -1.85 -4.10 -2.54
C GLY A 99 -2.89 -3.20 -1.86
N SER A 100 -2.51 -1.96 -1.62
CA SER A 100 -3.41 -0.92 -1.07
C SER A 100 -3.33 0.34 -1.92
N SER A 101 -4.45 1.06 -2.06
CA SER A 101 -4.50 2.33 -2.79
C SER A 101 -5.71 3.15 -2.36
N HIS A 102 -5.56 4.47 -2.28
CA HIS A 102 -6.62 5.42 -1.90
C HIS A 102 -7.38 5.07 -0.60
N GLY A 103 -6.71 4.43 0.36
CA GLY A 103 -7.32 3.98 1.62
C GLY A 103 -8.11 2.67 1.52
N TYR A 104 -8.07 1.98 0.39
CA TYR A 104 -8.63 0.65 0.19
C TYR A 104 -7.53 -0.41 0.19
N LEU A 105 -7.88 -1.60 0.69
CA LEU A 105 -7.10 -2.81 0.58
C LEU A 105 -7.68 -3.69 -0.54
N ALA A 106 -6.83 -4.18 -1.44
CA ALA A 106 -7.24 -5.07 -2.51
C ALA A 106 -6.89 -6.53 -2.18
N PHE A 107 -7.81 -7.43 -2.51
CA PHE A 107 -7.66 -8.86 -2.28
C PHE A 107 -8.14 -9.68 -3.48
N LEU A 108 -7.50 -10.82 -3.70
CA LEU A 108 -7.92 -11.87 -4.64
C LEU A 108 -8.48 -13.06 -3.85
N ASP A 109 -9.76 -13.37 -4.05
CA ASP A 109 -10.42 -14.49 -3.40
C ASP A 109 -10.05 -15.86 -4.04
N PRO A 110 -10.41 -16.98 -3.39
CA PRO A 110 -10.21 -18.32 -3.98
C PRO A 110 -10.98 -18.60 -5.29
N ALA A 111 -11.99 -17.81 -5.60
CA ALA A 111 -12.78 -17.88 -6.84
C ALA A 111 -12.19 -17.01 -7.97
N SER A 112 -11.01 -16.42 -7.77
CA SER A 112 -10.34 -15.48 -8.69
C SER A 112 -11.12 -14.17 -8.90
N LYS A 113 -11.88 -13.70 -7.92
CA LYS A 113 -12.45 -12.34 -7.97
C LYS A 113 -11.59 -11.41 -7.14
N LEU A 114 -11.36 -10.23 -7.70
CA LEU A 114 -10.74 -9.14 -6.97
C LEU A 114 -11.82 -8.36 -6.24
N TYR A 115 -11.54 -7.98 -5.00
CA TYR A 115 -12.39 -7.08 -4.25
C TYR A 115 -11.53 -6.09 -3.48
N LEU A 116 -12.10 -4.90 -3.26
CA LEU A 116 -11.50 -3.85 -2.46
C LEU A 116 -12.35 -3.63 -1.22
N ILE A 117 -11.67 -3.34 -0.12
CA ILE A 117 -12.33 -2.94 1.11
C ILE A 117 -11.66 -1.70 1.69
N ASN A 118 -12.47 -0.71 2.04
CA ASN A 118 -12.03 0.36 2.91
C ASN A 118 -12.12 -0.15 4.36
N PRO A 119 -10.99 -0.32 5.05
CA PRO A 119 -10.96 -0.92 6.37
C PRO A 119 -11.57 -0.04 7.47
N ILE A 120 -11.67 1.26 7.22
CA ILE A 120 -12.20 2.24 8.17
C ILE A 120 -13.72 2.26 8.06
N THR A 121 -14.24 2.42 6.84
CA THR A 121 -15.69 2.55 6.60
C THR A 121 -16.41 1.21 6.42
N GLY A 122 -15.65 0.13 6.16
CA GLY A 122 -16.20 -1.17 5.79
C GLY A 122 -16.76 -1.22 4.36
N HIS A 123 -16.67 -0.13 3.58
CA HIS A 123 -17.16 -0.09 2.20
C HIS A 123 -16.42 -1.10 1.33
N GLN A 124 -17.17 -1.93 0.60
CA GLN A 124 -16.63 -2.98 -0.26
C GLN A 124 -16.98 -2.73 -1.72
N ILE A 125 -16.04 -3.04 -2.60
CA ILE A 125 -16.20 -2.96 -4.04
C ILE A 125 -15.78 -4.31 -4.62
N LEU A 126 -16.73 -5.01 -5.23
CA LEU A 126 -16.48 -6.28 -5.91
C LEU A 126 -16.17 -6.01 -7.38
N LEU A 127 -15.04 -6.52 -7.87
CA LEU A 127 -14.68 -6.44 -9.28
C LEU A 127 -15.13 -7.71 -10.02
N PRO A 128 -15.26 -7.66 -11.36
CA PRO A 128 -15.50 -8.85 -12.17
C PRO A 128 -14.39 -9.88 -11.96
N LYS A 129 -14.70 -11.15 -12.30
CA LYS A 129 -13.73 -12.24 -12.23
C LYS A 129 -12.46 -11.89 -13.00
N HIS A 130 -11.34 -11.98 -12.33
CA HIS A 130 -10.02 -11.73 -12.90
C HIS A 130 -9.51 -13.02 -13.58
N SER A 131 -8.69 -12.86 -14.62
CA SER A 131 -8.06 -13.95 -15.37
C SER A 131 -7.06 -14.74 -14.52
N ALA A 132 -6.35 -14.07 -13.62
CA ALA A 132 -5.39 -14.69 -12.71
C ALA A 132 -6.03 -15.80 -11.89
N GLN A 133 -5.52 -17.02 -12.06
CA GLN A 133 -5.96 -18.16 -11.29
C GLN A 133 -5.46 -18.05 -9.87
N TYR A 134 -6.35 -18.12 -8.88
CA TYR A 134 -5.96 -18.25 -7.49
C TYR A 134 -5.06 -19.50 -7.28
N ARG A 135 -3.89 -19.32 -6.67
CA ARG A 135 -2.95 -20.43 -6.43
C ARG A 135 -2.41 -20.34 -5.00
N LYS A 136 -2.88 -21.23 -4.13
CA LYS A 136 -2.24 -21.49 -2.82
C LYS A 136 -0.91 -22.20 -3.04
N ASN A 137 0.16 -21.44 -3.25
CA ASN A 137 1.46 -22.03 -3.45
C ASN A 137 2.21 -22.18 -2.13
N LYS A 138 2.03 -23.34 -1.47
CA LYS A 138 2.66 -23.64 -0.16
C LYS A 138 4.20 -23.61 -0.17
N LYS A 139 4.82 -23.68 -1.35
CA LYS A 139 6.28 -23.71 -1.52
C LYS A 139 6.93 -22.33 -1.57
N PHE A 140 6.17 -21.28 -1.86
CA PHE A 140 6.69 -19.93 -1.98
C PHE A 140 6.19 -19.14 -0.77
N ARG A 141 6.87 -19.32 0.36
CA ARG A 141 6.61 -18.51 1.56
C ARG A 141 7.13 -17.09 1.30
N GLY A 142 6.22 -16.12 1.26
CA GLY A 142 6.52 -14.75 1.65
C GLY A 142 7.21 -13.78 0.68
N LEU A 143 7.83 -14.19 -0.43
CA LEU A 143 8.53 -13.21 -1.31
C LEU A 143 7.81 -12.85 -2.61
N HIS A 144 6.64 -13.43 -2.88
CA HIS A 144 5.98 -13.26 -4.17
C HIS A 144 4.53 -12.82 -4.06
N PHE A 145 4.23 -11.73 -4.75
CA PHE A 145 2.86 -11.38 -5.06
C PHE A 145 2.30 -12.34 -6.12
N GLN A 146 1.02 -12.66 -5.99
CA GLN A 146 0.27 -13.31 -7.06
C GLN A 146 -0.29 -12.29 -8.05
N VAL A 147 -0.85 -11.22 -7.51
CA VAL A 147 -1.35 -10.05 -8.23
C VAL A 147 -0.91 -8.80 -7.48
N LYS A 148 -0.46 -7.78 -8.22
CA LYS A 148 -0.26 -6.42 -7.72
C LYS A 148 -1.18 -5.47 -8.46
N LEU A 149 -1.82 -4.57 -7.73
CA LEU A 149 -2.85 -3.67 -8.25
C LEU A 149 -2.45 -2.20 -8.06
N ALA A 150 -2.58 -1.41 -9.13
CA ALA A 150 -2.51 0.05 -9.10
C ALA A 150 -3.83 0.66 -9.58
N LEU A 151 -4.22 1.79 -9.00
CA LEU A 151 -5.43 2.53 -9.34
C LEU A 151 -5.08 3.93 -9.83
N SER A 152 -5.83 4.45 -10.80
CA SER A 152 -5.64 5.81 -11.31
C SER A 152 -6.29 6.90 -10.45
N ALA A 153 -7.28 6.52 -9.63
CA ALA A 153 -8.10 7.39 -8.82
C ALA A 153 -8.75 6.59 -7.67
N PRO A 154 -9.43 7.23 -6.71
CA PRO A 154 -10.23 6.51 -5.74
C PRO A 154 -11.20 5.54 -6.42
N PRO A 155 -11.38 4.31 -5.90
CA PRO A 155 -12.21 3.30 -6.57
C PRO A 155 -13.72 3.64 -6.54
N THR A 156 -14.11 4.72 -5.87
CA THR A 156 -15.45 5.32 -5.90
C THR A 156 -15.66 6.23 -7.11
N ASP A 157 -14.61 6.61 -7.83
CA ASP A 157 -14.71 7.37 -9.07
C ASP A 157 -15.10 6.44 -10.24
N PRO A 158 -16.20 6.71 -10.95
CA PRO A 158 -16.61 5.93 -12.13
C PRO A 158 -15.57 5.89 -13.26
N GLN A 159 -14.65 6.86 -13.32
CA GLN A 159 -13.56 6.90 -14.29
C GLN A 159 -12.28 6.23 -13.78
N CYS A 160 -12.27 5.70 -12.55
CA CYS A 160 -11.12 4.98 -12.03
C CYS A 160 -10.76 3.77 -12.92
N VAL A 161 -9.48 3.68 -13.23
CA VAL A 161 -8.88 2.56 -13.94
C VAL A 161 -8.03 1.77 -12.95
N PHE A 162 -8.14 0.46 -13.04
CA PHE A 162 -7.41 -0.54 -12.31
C PHE A 162 -6.44 -1.17 -13.28
N ALA A 163 -5.17 -1.26 -12.90
CA ALA A 163 -4.18 -2.02 -13.64
C ALA A 163 -3.57 -3.05 -12.69
N ALA A 164 -3.55 -4.30 -13.13
CA ALA A 164 -3.10 -5.44 -12.34
C ALA A 164 -2.01 -6.19 -13.11
N ILE A 165 -0.90 -6.49 -12.45
CA ILE A 165 0.09 -7.43 -12.98
C ILE A 165 -0.11 -8.80 -12.33
N SER A 166 -0.17 -9.86 -13.14
CA SER A 166 -0.26 -11.23 -12.65
C SER A 166 1.03 -12.00 -12.92
N ARG A 167 1.69 -12.44 -11.84
CA ARG A 167 2.96 -13.17 -11.94
C ARG A 167 2.82 -14.53 -12.62
N SER A 168 1.69 -15.23 -12.42
CA SER A 168 1.51 -16.58 -12.96
C SER A 168 1.22 -16.62 -14.46
N HIS A 169 0.84 -15.49 -15.04
CA HIS A 169 0.42 -15.40 -16.44
C HIS A 169 1.27 -14.44 -17.27
N ASN A 170 2.23 -13.73 -16.66
CA ASN A 170 3.00 -12.68 -17.32
C ASN A 170 2.10 -11.73 -18.13
N GLN A 171 1.05 -11.22 -17.52
CA GLN A 171 0.12 -10.35 -18.21
C GLN A 171 -0.22 -9.14 -17.37
N VAL A 172 -0.68 -8.09 -18.05
CA VAL A 172 -1.19 -6.88 -17.42
C VAL A 172 -2.67 -6.76 -17.75
N ASP A 173 -3.51 -6.80 -16.73
CA ASP A 173 -4.95 -6.69 -16.88
C ASP A 173 -5.40 -5.29 -16.48
N VAL A 174 -6.25 -4.69 -17.31
CA VAL A 174 -6.80 -3.35 -17.10
C VAL A 174 -8.30 -3.44 -16.97
N PHE A 175 -8.86 -2.80 -15.95
CA PHE A 175 -10.29 -2.70 -15.73
C PHE A 175 -10.67 -1.25 -15.45
N LYS A 176 -11.63 -0.72 -16.21
CA LYS A 176 -12.23 0.57 -15.91
C LYS A 176 -13.49 0.34 -15.09
N MET A 177 -13.74 1.14 -14.07
CA MET A 177 -14.91 0.99 -13.18
C MET A 177 -16.24 1.05 -13.95
N SER A 178 -16.28 1.76 -15.09
CA SER A 178 -17.44 1.81 -15.99
C SER A 178 -17.58 0.60 -16.93
N SER A 179 -16.66 -0.37 -16.90
CA SER A 179 -16.64 -1.55 -17.77
C SER A 179 -17.20 -2.78 -17.06
N ILE A 180 -17.53 -3.82 -17.85
CA ILE A 180 -18.08 -5.09 -17.32
C ILE A 180 -17.03 -6.20 -17.15
N SER A 181 -15.85 -6.05 -17.75
CA SER A 181 -14.82 -7.09 -17.75
C SER A 181 -13.42 -6.49 -17.80
N TRP A 182 -12.45 -7.29 -17.36
CA TRP A 182 -11.03 -7.02 -17.51
C TRP A 182 -10.61 -7.12 -18.98
N LYS A 183 -9.64 -6.30 -19.34
CA LYS A 183 -8.97 -6.30 -20.63
C LYS A 183 -7.51 -6.66 -20.42
N THR A 184 -7.08 -7.75 -21.03
CA THR A 184 -5.70 -8.23 -20.92
C THR A 184 -4.81 -7.61 -21.99
N LEU A 185 -3.67 -7.08 -21.56
CA LEU A 185 -2.57 -6.62 -22.41
C LEU A 185 -1.44 -7.66 -22.34
N LEU A 186 -0.97 -8.10 -23.51
CA LEU A 186 0.14 -9.04 -23.62
C LEU A 186 1.46 -8.34 -23.31
N SER A 187 2.33 -9.03 -22.56
CA SER A 187 3.63 -8.52 -22.11
C SER A 187 4.78 -8.77 -23.07
N ASP A 188 4.54 -9.38 -24.22
CA ASP A 188 5.57 -9.85 -25.17
C ASP A 188 6.73 -10.60 -24.48
N GLY A 189 6.41 -11.39 -23.45
CA GLY A 189 7.38 -12.19 -22.69
C GLY A 189 8.04 -11.46 -21.52
N CYS A 190 7.72 -10.18 -21.28
CA CYS A 190 8.26 -9.41 -20.17
C CYS A 190 7.63 -9.82 -18.83
N HIS A 191 8.48 -9.98 -17.81
CA HIS A 191 8.08 -10.17 -16.43
C HIS A 191 8.11 -8.83 -15.69
N PHE A 192 6.97 -8.41 -15.16
CA PHE A 192 6.87 -7.21 -14.33
C PHE A 192 6.94 -7.55 -12.85
N SER A 193 7.72 -6.78 -12.11
CA SER A 193 7.91 -6.90 -10.66
C SER A 193 7.06 -5.91 -9.88
N ASP A 194 6.72 -4.76 -10.47
CA ASP A 194 5.87 -3.76 -9.83
C ASP A 194 5.06 -2.92 -10.82
N ILE A 195 4.01 -2.28 -10.28
CA ILE A 195 3.15 -1.36 -11.01
C ILE A 195 2.77 -0.18 -10.12
N VAL A 196 2.78 1.04 -10.68
CA VAL A 196 2.34 2.26 -9.98
C VAL A 196 1.60 3.18 -10.94
N PHE A 197 0.66 3.97 -10.44
CA PHE A 197 0.08 5.09 -11.18
C PHE A 197 0.82 6.37 -10.80
N TYR A 198 1.36 7.07 -11.79
CA TYR A 198 2.15 8.28 -11.60
C TYR A 198 1.85 9.28 -12.72
N LYS A 199 1.51 10.52 -12.34
CA LYS A 199 1.25 11.66 -13.26
C LYS A 199 0.40 11.30 -14.49
N GLY A 200 -0.71 10.58 -14.27
CA GLY A 200 -1.67 10.27 -15.33
C GLY A 200 -1.42 8.95 -16.06
N TYR A 201 -0.33 8.24 -15.77
CA TYR A 201 0.01 6.99 -16.45
C TYR A 201 0.29 5.86 -15.49
N PHE A 202 0.01 4.63 -15.93
CA PHE A 202 0.50 3.43 -15.25
C PHE A 202 1.90 3.11 -15.75
N TYR A 203 2.83 3.00 -14.81
CA TYR A 203 4.19 2.55 -15.05
C TYR A 203 4.38 1.16 -14.48
N LEU A 204 5.13 0.34 -15.22
CA LEU A 204 5.49 -1.02 -14.87
C LEU A 204 7.02 -1.09 -14.85
N CYS A 205 7.59 -1.90 -13.98
CA CYS A 205 9.02 -2.19 -14.05
C CYS A 205 9.28 -3.68 -14.23
N SER A 206 10.31 -3.98 -15.02
CA SER A 206 11.09 -5.20 -14.86
C SER A 206 12.36 -4.86 -14.07
N ASN A 207 13.22 -5.85 -13.86
CA ASN A 207 14.53 -5.61 -13.23
C ASN A 207 15.45 -4.69 -14.05
N LYS A 208 15.20 -4.53 -15.36
CA LYS A 208 16.09 -3.80 -16.27
C LYS A 208 15.49 -2.52 -16.82
N ALA A 209 14.17 -2.49 -17.00
CA ALA A 209 13.52 -1.44 -17.78
C ALA A 209 12.23 -0.96 -17.14
N LEU A 210 11.88 0.28 -17.48
CA LEU A 210 10.59 0.88 -17.19
C LEU A 210 9.70 0.77 -18.42
N TYR A 211 8.42 0.54 -18.19
CA TYR A 211 7.39 0.49 -19.21
C TYR A 211 6.21 1.35 -18.79
N ARG A 212 5.38 1.73 -19.77
CA ARG A 212 4.17 2.51 -19.57
C ARG A 212 3.00 1.82 -20.27
N LEU A 213 1.84 1.84 -19.64
CA LEU A 213 0.59 1.49 -20.32
C LEU A 213 0.13 2.67 -21.18
N ASP A 214 0.03 2.44 -22.48
CA ASP A 214 -0.68 3.32 -23.39
C ASP A 214 -2.06 2.71 -23.64
N LEU A 215 -3.09 3.24 -22.98
CA LEU A 215 -4.44 2.67 -23.04
C LEU A 215 -5.19 3.03 -24.33
N GLU A 216 -4.78 4.10 -25.01
CA GLU A 216 -5.44 4.64 -26.21
C GLU A 216 -4.81 4.12 -27.51
N ALA A 217 -3.59 3.56 -27.44
CA ALA A 217 -2.92 2.95 -28.57
C ALA A 217 -3.79 1.91 -29.31
N ASN A 218 -3.50 1.74 -30.61
CA ASN A 218 -4.15 0.76 -31.48
C ASN A 218 -5.69 0.86 -31.50
N GLY A 219 -6.21 2.08 -31.49
CA GLY A 219 -7.66 2.31 -31.50
C GLY A 219 -8.35 1.90 -30.19
N GLY A 220 -7.67 2.09 -29.05
CA GLY A 220 -8.18 1.75 -27.74
C GLY A 220 -8.00 0.28 -27.34
N THR A 221 -7.28 -0.54 -28.11
CA THR A 221 -6.87 -1.88 -27.64
C THR A 221 -5.71 -1.81 -26.66
N GLY A 222 -5.05 -0.67 -26.56
CA GLY A 222 -3.97 -0.41 -25.61
C GLY A 222 -2.73 -1.28 -25.86
N MET A 223 -1.60 -0.86 -25.30
CA MET A 223 -0.35 -1.61 -25.39
C MET A 223 0.58 -1.26 -24.23
N ILE A 224 1.60 -2.09 -24.07
CA ILE A 224 2.70 -1.84 -23.13
C ILE A 224 3.87 -1.28 -23.94
N VAL A 225 4.33 -0.09 -23.58
CA VAL A 225 5.40 0.62 -24.30
C VAL A 225 6.64 0.67 -23.42
N ASN A 226 7.79 0.31 -23.97
CA ASN A 226 9.07 0.52 -23.29
C ASN A 226 9.36 2.01 -23.14
N VAL A 227 9.78 2.42 -21.94
CA VAL A 227 10.29 3.77 -21.71
C VAL A 227 11.81 3.70 -21.83
N PRO A 228 12.41 4.25 -22.89
CA PRO A 228 13.84 4.12 -23.13
C PRO A 228 14.60 4.97 -22.13
N LEU A 229 15.13 4.34 -21.07
CA LEU A 229 15.92 5.01 -20.05
C LEU A 229 17.35 4.47 -20.07
N ALA A 230 18.32 5.37 -20.19
CA ALA A 230 19.72 5.03 -19.97
C ALA A 230 19.95 4.69 -18.49
N LEU A 231 20.63 3.57 -18.24
CA LEU A 231 21.06 3.18 -16.90
C LEU A 231 22.28 4.00 -16.46
N PRO A 232 22.48 4.24 -15.14
CA PRO A 232 23.72 4.80 -14.62
C PRO A 232 24.92 3.94 -15.02
N VAL A 233 26.07 4.57 -15.29
CA VAL A 233 27.32 3.87 -15.65
C VAL A 233 27.74 2.86 -14.55
N ASP A 234 27.49 3.21 -13.30
CA ASP A 234 27.84 2.40 -12.13
C ASP A 234 26.74 1.39 -11.76
N SER A 235 25.67 1.27 -12.54
CA SER A 235 24.62 0.28 -12.26
C SER A 235 25.14 -1.12 -12.54
N VAL A 236 24.90 -2.04 -11.60
CA VAL A 236 25.41 -3.41 -11.73
C VAL A 236 24.55 -4.17 -12.74
N ASP A 237 25.09 -4.47 -13.92
CA ASP A 237 24.45 -5.38 -14.89
C ASP A 237 24.75 -6.83 -14.48
N ILE A 238 23.84 -7.41 -13.70
CA ILE A 238 23.94 -8.81 -13.30
C ILE A 238 22.92 -9.60 -14.13
N GLY A 239 23.41 -10.61 -14.87
CA GLY A 239 22.64 -11.41 -15.82
C GLY A 239 21.35 -12.02 -15.25
N GLU A 240 20.50 -12.56 -16.13
CA GLU A 240 19.23 -13.19 -15.73
C GLU A 240 19.42 -14.70 -15.54
N SER A 241 19.72 -15.14 -14.32
CA SER A 241 19.43 -16.53 -13.94
C SER A 241 18.00 -16.60 -13.37
N PHE A 242 17.32 -17.74 -13.53
CA PHE A 242 15.98 -17.92 -12.94
C PHE A 242 16.03 -17.81 -11.40
N TYR A 243 17.18 -18.12 -10.78
CA TYR A 243 17.43 -17.93 -9.35
C TYR A 243 17.59 -16.44 -8.98
N ASP A 244 18.08 -15.59 -9.88
CA ASP A 244 18.28 -14.16 -9.64
C ASP A 244 16.96 -13.39 -9.56
N ILE A 245 15.92 -13.85 -10.28
CA ILE A 245 14.57 -13.27 -10.21
C ILE A 245 13.96 -13.43 -8.81
N PHE A 246 14.40 -14.43 -8.05
CA PHE A 246 13.98 -14.64 -6.66
C PHE A 246 14.78 -13.80 -5.65
N GLN A 247 15.98 -13.37 -6.02
CA GLN A 247 16.87 -12.57 -5.18
C GLN A 247 16.72 -11.05 -5.41
N ARG A 248 16.07 -10.64 -6.51
CA ARG A 248 15.90 -9.23 -6.89
C ARG A 248 14.45 -8.79 -6.83
N LEU A 249 14.18 -7.80 -5.98
CA LEU A 249 12.90 -7.10 -5.94
C LEU A 249 13.12 -5.67 -6.44
N THR A 250 12.35 -5.28 -7.45
CA THR A 250 12.29 -3.89 -7.92
C THR A 250 10.94 -3.31 -7.53
N TYR A 251 10.96 -2.12 -6.93
CA TYR A 251 9.79 -1.36 -6.53
C TYR A 251 9.69 -0.06 -7.32
N LEU A 252 8.47 0.35 -7.63
CA LEU A 252 8.17 1.68 -8.16
C LEU A 252 7.47 2.50 -7.07
N VAL A 253 8.05 3.67 -6.77
CA VAL A 253 7.60 4.50 -5.66
C VAL A 253 7.50 5.94 -6.10
N GLU A 254 6.33 6.56 -5.93
CA GLU A 254 6.24 8.01 -5.97
C GLU A 254 6.77 8.59 -4.66
N LEU A 255 7.79 9.44 -4.74
CA LEU A 255 8.37 10.12 -3.58
C LEU A 255 8.76 11.55 -3.98
N SER A 256 8.35 12.52 -3.16
CA SER A 256 8.68 13.94 -3.35
C SER A 256 8.34 14.45 -4.77
N GLY A 257 7.25 13.92 -5.36
CA GLY A 257 6.74 14.30 -6.68
C GLY A 257 7.47 13.66 -7.88
N TYR A 258 8.44 12.78 -7.61
CA TYR A 258 9.20 12.06 -8.63
C TYR A 258 8.94 10.55 -8.54
N LEU A 259 9.00 9.90 -9.70
CA LEU A 259 8.99 8.44 -9.76
C LEU A 259 10.39 7.90 -9.48
N HIS A 260 10.47 6.97 -8.53
CA HIS A 260 11.70 6.27 -8.18
C HIS A 260 11.53 4.78 -8.47
N MET A 261 12.62 4.18 -8.95
CA MET A 261 12.81 2.75 -9.03
C MET A 261 13.78 2.34 -7.92
N VAL A 262 13.34 1.49 -7.00
CA VAL A 262 14.16 0.98 -5.90
C VAL A 262 14.49 -0.47 -6.18
N ARG A 263 15.76 -0.80 -6.35
CA ARG A 263 16.21 -2.18 -6.58
C ARG A 263 16.85 -2.71 -5.31
N MET A 264 16.30 -3.81 -4.82
CA MET A 264 16.88 -4.58 -3.73
C MET A 264 17.70 -5.72 -4.33
N HIS A 265 18.96 -5.80 -3.91
CA HIS A 265 19.89 -6.85 -4.28
C HIS A 265 20.28 -7.63 -3.04
N VAL A 266 20.28 -8.95 -3.15
CA VAL A 266 20.73 -9.87 -2.10
C VAL A 266 22.00 -10.54 -2.60
N ASP A 267 23.09 -10.40 -1.86
CA ASP A 267 24.38 -11.04 -2.14
C ASP A 267 24.85 -11.80 -0.89
N GLY A 268 24.62 -13.12 -0.89
CA GLY A 268 24.82 -13.94 0.30
C GLY A 268 23.89 -13.52 1.45
N GLU A 269 24.48 -13.07 2.56
CA GLU A 269 23.76 -12.53 3.73
C GLU A 269 23.53 -11.01 3.62
N ASP A 270 24.26 -10.33 2.73
CA ASP A 270 24.18 -8.89 2.57
C ASP A 270 22.99 -8.48 1.68
N THR A 271 22.33 -7.39 2.05
CA THR A 271 21.27 -6.78 1.24
C THR A 271 21.58 -5.32 1.01
N TYR A 272 21.62 -4.89 -0.26
CA TYR A 272 21.84 -3.49 -0.63
C TYR A 272 20.74 -2.97 -1.55
N TYR A 273 20.60 -1.64 -1.57
CA TYR A 273 19.52 -0.96 -2.26
C TYR A 273 20.06 0.12 -3.19
N GLU A 274 19.60 0.08 -4.45
CA GLU A 274 19.81 1.16 -5.41
C GLU A 274 18.56 2.02 -5.48
N PHE A 275 18.72 3.31 -5.22
CA PHE A 275 17.66 4.30 -5.36
C PHE A 275 17.86 5.07 -6.66
N LEU A 276 17.01 4.78 -7.64
CA LEU A 276 17.09 5.36 -8.97
C LEU A 276 15.92 6.32 -9.19
N LYS A 277 16.22 7.60 -9.38
CA LYS A 277 15.21 8.59 -9.80
C LYS A 277 15.03 8.51 -11.31
N VAL A 278 13.78 8.48 -11.77
CA VAL A 278 13.46 8.55 -13.20
C VAL A 278 13.51 10.01 -13.66
N ASP A 279 14.44 10.32 -14.58
CA ASP A 279 14.48 11.59 -15.30
C ASP A 279 13.90 11.38 -16.70
N PHE A 280 12.64 11.76 -16.87
CA PHE A 280 11.93 11.66 -18.15
C PHE A 280 12.41 12.68 -19.18
N GLU A 281 13.01 13.80 -18.78
CA GLU A 281 13.50 14.83 -19.71
C GLU A 281 14.84 14.43 -20.31
N LYS A 282 15.71 13.83 -19.50
CA LYS A 282 17.01 13.33 -19.93
C LYS A 282 17.02 11.86 -20.33
N GLU A 283 15.85 11.21 -20.32
CA GLU A 283 15.68 9.79 -20.66
C GLU A 283 16.68 8.87 -19.94
N ARG A 284 16.83 9.06 -18.63
CA ARG A 284 17.81 8.30 -17.83
C ARG A 284 17.33 8.02 -16.42
N LEU A 285 17.94 7.00 -15.82
CA LEU A 285 17.87 6.74 -14.40
C LEU A 285 19.07 7.41 -13.72
N GLU A 286 18.80 8.19 -12.67
CA GLU A 286 19.83 8.86 -11.88
C GLU A 286 19.95 8.17 -10.51
N MET A 287 21.16 7.74 -10.14
CA MET A 287 21.42 7.28 -8.77
C MET A 287 21.26 8.45 -7.81
N VAL A 288 20.39 8.29 -6.82
CA VAL A 288 20.12 9.30 -5.79
C VAL A 288 20.24 8.70 -4.41
N LYS A 289 20.33 9.55 -3.39
CA LYS A 289 20.11 9.17 -2.00
C LYS A 289 18.70 9.56 -1.60
N LEU A 290 18.15 8.89 -0.60
CA LEU A 290 16.95 9.38 0.08
C LEU A 290 17.22 10.77 0.64
N GLY A 291 16.30 11.70 0.41
CA GLY A 291 16.39 13.01 1.01
C GLY A 291 16.14 12.94 2.51
N VAL A 292 16.61 13.97 3.22
CA VAL A 292 16.48 14.08 4.68
C VAL A 292 15.05 13.80 5.14
N GLU A 293 14.05 14.36 4.50
CA GLU A 293 12.65 14.18 4.94
C GLU A 293 11.92 13.06 4.21
N ASP A 294 12.62 12.22 3.45
CA ASP A 294 11.99 11.15 2.70
C ASP A 294 11.84 9.90 3.56
N LEU A 295 10.68 9.25 3.46
CA LEU A 295 10.39 7.95 4.01
C LEU A 295 9.89 7.02 2.92
N MET A 296 10.37 5.79 2.94
CA MET A 296 9.87 4.71 2.09
C MET A 296 9.38 3.53 2.91
N PHE A 297 8.25 2.96 2.50
CA PHE A 297 7.66 1.76 3.06
C PHE A 297 7.51 0.75 1.95
N LEU A 298 8.32 -0.30 1.97
CA LEU A 298 8.37 -1.32 0.94
C LEU A 298 7.86 -2.65 1.50
N GLY A 299 7.00 -3.32 0.73
CA GLY A 299 6.50 -4.64 1.05
C GLY A 299 6.15 -5.43 -0.20
N ILE A 300 5.81 -6.70 -0.01
CA ILE A 300 5.72 -7.69 -1.11
C ILE A 300 4.80 -7.24 -2.25
N SER A 301 3.68 -6.60 -1.90
CA SER A 301 2.67 -6.18 -2.86
C SER A 301 2.53 -4.66 -2.99
N LEU A 302 3.46 -3.87 -2.43
CA LEU A 302 3.33 -2.41 -2.41
C LEU A 302 4.64 -1.67 -2.10
N GLY A 303 4.87 -0.55 -2.78
CA GLY A 303 5.82 0.48 -2.35
C GLY A 303 5.12 1.81 -2.08
N ILE A 304 5.46 2.49 -0.98
CA ILE A 304 4.91 3.80 -0.61
C ILE A 304 6.06 4.76 -0.30
N GLY A 305 6.03 5.93 -0.92
CA GLY A 305 6.90 7.06 -0.60
C GLY A 305 6.11 8.16 0.07
N THR A 306 6.69 8.79 1.10
CA THR A 306 6.03 9.85 1.86
C THR A 306 7.06 10.73 2.55
N ASN A 307 6.63 11.89 3.05
CA ASN A 307 7.49 12.80 3.81
C ASN A 307 7.41 12.52 5.31
N ALA A 308 8.56 12.53 5.99
CA ALA A 308 8.74 12.28 7.42
C ALA A 308 7.93 13.24 8.29
N LYS A 309 7.70 14.50 7.87
CA LYS A 309 6.87 15.46 8.62
C LYS A 309 5.42 15.00 8.79
N ARG A 310 4.92 14.07 7.97
CA ARG A 310 3.59 13.50 8.17
C ARG A 310 3.50 12.62 9.41
N TYR A 311 4.65 12.20 9.95
CA TYR A 311 4.80 11.16 10.95
C TYR A 311 5.60 11.66 12.16
N GLN A 312 5.06 11.52 13.37
CA GLN A 312 5.69 12.06 14.57
C GLN A 312 6.74 11.13 15.18
N GLY A 313 8.02 11.29 14.86
CA GLY A 313 9.11 10.51 15.50
C GLY A 313 9.75 9.48 14.59
N CYS A 314 9.31 9.41 13.33
CA CYS A 314 10.15 8.88 12.26
C CYS A 314 11.42 9.71 12.18
N ARG A 315 12.57 9.03 12.14
CA ARG A 315 13.81 9.70 11.74
C ARG A 315 13.76 9.93 10.23
N ASN A 316 14.41 11.02 9.88
CA ASN A 316 14.75 11.39 8.52
C ASN A 316 15.52 10.26 7.82
N GLU A 317 15.36 10.11 6.50
CA GLU A 317 16.09 9.15 5.63
C GLU A 317 15.76 7.65 5.81
N SER A 318 14.71 7.31 6.55
CA SER A 318 14.43 5.91 6.87
C SER A 318 13.62 5.16 5.80
N MET A 319 14.06 3.96 5.47
CA MET A 319 13.32 2.99 4.66
C MET A 319 12.89 1.81 5.53
N PHE A 320 11.59 1.52 5.52
CA PHE A 320 10.97 0.42 6.25
C PHE A 320 10.60 -0.71 5.29
N LEU A 321 11.02 -1.93 5.63
CA LEU A 321 10.78 -3.11 4.81
C LEU A 321 9.97 -4.11 5.60
N THR A 322 8.96 -4.71 4.97
CA THR A 322 8.36 -5.94 5.49
C THR A 322 9.19 -7.11 4.96
N LYS A 323 10.07 -7.70 5.79
CA LYS A 323 10.85 -8.88 5.40
C LYS A 323 10.11 -10.13 5.85
N LEU A 324 10.07 -11.13 4.98
CA LEU A 324 9.75 -12.51 5.31
C LEU A 324 10.99 -13.33 4.95
N THR A 325 11.70 -13.75 5.97
CA THR A 325 12.97 -14.47 5.87
C THR A 325 12.74 -15.96 5.67
N ASN A 326 13.72 -16.64 5.09
CA ASN A 326 13.67 -18.09 4.89
C ASN A 326 13.80 -18.81 6.26
N ASP A 327 12.84 -19.68 6.54
CA ASP A 327 12.80 -20.80 7.50
C ASP A 327 13.37 -20.67 8.94
N SER A 328 13.94 -19.55 9.39
CA SER A 328 14.44 -19.42 10.77
C SER A 328 14.32 -18.04 11.43
N GLU A 329 13.78 -17.03 10.75
CA GLU A 329 13.62 -15.68 11.31
C GLU A 329 12.16 -15.23 11.23
N GLU A 330 11.71 -14.48 12.23
CA GLU A 330 10.33 -14.01 12.35
C GLU A 330 10.01 -12.90 11.34
N PRO A 331 8.75 -12.78 10.86
CA PRO A 331 8.29 -11.63 10.09
C PRO A 331 8.61 -10.33 10.83
N GLY A 332 9.04 -9.30 10.12
CA GLY A 332 9.42 -8.05 10.79
C GLY A 332 9.33 -6.82 9.91
N VAL A 333 9.32 -5.66 10.58
CA VAL A 333 9.55 -4.36 9.98
C VAL A 333 10.99 -3.96 10.24
N PHE A 334 11.76 -3.75 9.17
CA PHE A 334 13.20 -3.46 9.26
C PHE A 334 13.49 -2.05 8.75
N CYS A 335 14.29 -1.30 9.50
CA CYS A 335 14.84 -0.02 9.03
C CYS A 335 16.19 -0.24 8.35
N ALA A 336 16.31 0.06 7.06
CA ALA A 336 17.54 -0.23 6.30
C ALA A 336 18.81 0.45 6.85
N GLU A 337 18.68 1.60 7.51
CA GLU A 337 19.82 2.35 8.10
C GLU A 337 20.23 1.85 9.49
N LYS A 338 19.38 1.03 10.12
CA LYS A 338 19.63 0.44 11.43
C LYS A 338 19.04 -0.97 11.44
N PRO A 339 19.81 -1.99 11.03
CA PRO A 339 19.37 -3.38 11.14
C PRO A 339 18.97 -3.73 12.59
N ASP A 340 19.50 -2.99 13.58
CA ASP A 340 19.16 -3.14 15.01
C ASP A 340 17.82 -2.51 15.43
N ILE A 341 17.15 -1.69 14.59
CA ILE A 341 15.70 -1.50 14.74
C ILE A 341 15.05 -2.73 14.14
N ASN A 342 15.33 -3.87 14.75
CA ASN A 342 14.30 -4.85 14.92
C ASN A 342 13.30 -4.16 15.85
N CYS A 343 12.26 -3.55 15.29
CA CYS A 343 10.98 -3.65 15.96
C CYS A 343 10.65 -5.14 15.93
N TYR A 344 11.35 -5.91 16.76
CA TYR A 344 11.03 -7.29 16.99
C TYR A 344 9.57 -7.24 17.36
N LEU A 345 8.80 -8.06 16.67
CA LEU A 345 7.54 -8.50 17.17
C LEU A 345 7.78 -9.34 18.47
N GLU A 346 8.76 -9.03 19.33
CA GLU A 346 9.15 -9.78 20.52
C GLU A 346 8.05 -9.72 21.60
N GLU A 347 7.25 -8.64 21.63
CA GLU A 347 6.02 -8.60 22.44
C GLU A 347 4.87 -9.41 21.83
N PHE A 348 5.05 -10.00 20.64
CA PHE A 348 4.08 -10.87 19.98
C PHE A 348 4.33 -12.35 20.27
N HIS A 349 4.32 -12.72 21.56
CA HIS A 349 4.22 -14.13 21.92
C HIS A 349 2.96 -14.76 21.26
N GLY A 350 3.16 -15.55 20.20
CA GLY A 350 2.11 -16.31 19.50
C GLY A 350 1.84 -15.95 18.02
N ILE A 351 2.72 -15.18 17.36
CA ILE A 351 2.56 -14.71 15.96
C ILE A 351 3.47 -15.43 14.94
N ASP A 352 4.08 -16.56 15.28
CA ASP A 352 4.86 -17.46 14.39
C ASP A 352 4.06 -18.02 13.16
N GLN A 353 2.84 -17.53 12.96
CA GLN A 353 1.81 -17.98 12.03
C GLN A 353 1.40 -16.92 10.99
N TRP A 354 2.00 -15.73 11.01
CA TRP A 354 1.56 -14.58 10.21
C TRP A 354 2.62 -14.13 9.20
N ASP A 355 2.17 -13.77 8.00
CA ASP A 355 2.99 -13.13 6.98
C ASP A 355 2.72 -11.62 6.99
N THR A 356 3.78 -10.81 7.03
CA THR A 356 3.69 -9.36 6.82
C THR A 356 3.46 -9.10 5.33
N LEU A 357 2.31 -8.51 4.98
CA LEU A 357 1.87 -8.44 3.57
C LEU A 357 2.20 -7.12 2.88
N GLY A 358 2.31 -6.04 3.64
CA GLY A 358 2.58 -4.71 3.12
C GLY A 358 2.09 -3.60 4.04
N TRP A 359 1.88 -2.43 3.45
CA TRP A 359 1.61 -1.19 4.18
C TRP A 359 0.24 -0.61 3.82
N LEU A 360 -0.38 0.09 4.77
CA LEU A 360 -1.54 0.94 4.53
C LEU A 360 -1.23 2.35 5.00
N VAL A 361 -1.23 3.31 4.07
CA VAL A 361 -1.37 4.73 4.43
C VAL A 361 -2.87 5.02 4.52
N PRO A 362 -3.40 5.37 5.70
CA PRO A 362 -4.78 5.78 5.81
C PRO A 362 -4.98 7.05 4.99
N ASN A 363 -5.94 7.02 4.08
CA ASN A 363 -6.39 8.24 3.43
C ASN A 363 -7.35 8.94 4.39
N PHE A 364 -6.85 9.93 5.12
CA PHE A 364 -7.62 10.69 6.12
C PHE A 364 -8.54 11.75 5.52
N SER A 365 -8.39 12.03 4.22
CA SER A 365 -9.31 12.85 3.44
C SER A 365 -10.48 11.96 2.99
N LEU A 366 -11.57 11.99 3.76
CA LEU A 366 -12.89 11.55 3.31
C LEU A 366 -13.55 12.65 2.48
#